data_AF-A0A316PXH5-F1
#
_entry.id   AF-A0A316PXH5-F1
#
_cell.length_a   1.000
_cell.length_b   1.000
_cell.length_c   1.000
_cell.angle_alpha   90.00
_cell.angle_beta   90.00
_cell.angle_gamma   90.00
#
_symmetry.space_group_name_H-M   'P 1'
#
loop_
_entity.id
_entity.type
_entity.pdbx_description
1 polymer ?
#
loop_
_entity_poly.entity_id
_entity_poly.type
_entity_poly.pdbx_seq_one_letter_code
_entity_poly.pdbx_strand_id
1 'polypeptide(L)'
;MSQHITVVDYNPLWEEKYEKEARLIRKILADNCIAIYHIGSTSVKGLAAKPIIDIMVAVRSLEKADNVAKDFKKLDYEYLGEFGIKGRRYLRKGGDERTHQIHIFQADDWNNIGRHLAFCDYMRTHEKERKEYAKIKIELARRFPYNIDGYCKGKENFVRSIEELALSYFDGTWDKMYIAARKVQFERKISSLIESGSISAAILTSKGNIYVGVCIDTACSLGMCAERNAIANMITNGESAICRVIAIDQNGKPIPPCGACREFMTQLMPDNYHGIEIILDYENKKVVTLGDITPDWWL
;
A
#
# COMPACT_ATOMS: atom_id res chain seq x y z
N MET A 1 -4.05 -5.66 33.64
CA MET A 1 -3.20 -4.62 34.30
C MET A 1 -2.89 -3.56 33.26
N SER A 2 -2.54 -2.32 33.63
CA SER A 2 -2.17 -1.32 32.63
C SER A 2 -0.84 -1.70 31.95
N GLN A 3 -0.80 -1.68 30.62
CA GLN A 3 0.42 -1.94 29.85
C GLN A 3 1.54 -0.98 30.29
N HIS A 4 2.72 -1.53 30.61
CA HIS A 4 3.90 -0.71 30.82
C HIS A 4 4.39 -0.11 29.50
N ILE A 5 4.57 1.20 29.44
CA ILE A 5 5.00 1.90 28.24
C ILE A 5 6.52 1.92 28.21
N THR A 6 7.08 1.01 27.42
CA THR A 6 8.52 0.95 27.16
C THR A 6 8.83 1.38 25.73
N VAL A 7 9.83 2.26 25.57
CA VAL A 7 10.39 2.64 24.28
C VAL A 7 11.81 2.07 24.22
N VAL A 8 12.08 1.31 23.18
CA VAL A 8 13.37 0.65 22.95
C VAL A 8 13.99 1.17 21.65
N ASP A 9 15.30 1.00 21.52
CA ASP A 9 16.00 1.28 20.27
C ASP A 9 15.46 0.45 19.12
N TYR A 10 15.71 0.91 17.90
CA TYR A 10 15.26 0.22 16.70
C TYR A 10 15.78 -1.22 16.68
N ASN A 11 14.88 -2.17 16.45
CA ASN A 11 15.23 -3.57 16.32
C ASN A 11 14.99 -4.05 14.88
N PRO A 12 16.03 -4.53 14.16
CA PRO A 12 15.88 -5.00 12.79
C PRO A 12 14.91 -6.19 12.65
N LEU A 13 14.69 -6.98 13.72
CA LEU A 13 13.74 -8.09 13.73
C LEU A 13 12.27 -7.61 13.63
N TRP A 14 11.99 -6.32 13.73
CA TRP A 14 10.63 -5.81 13.51
C TRP A 14 10.15 -6.01 12.07
N GLU A 15 11.06 -5.96 11.10
CA GLU A 15 10.75 -6.22 9.68
C GLU A 15 10.33 -7.69 9.48
N GLU A 16 11.06 -8.63 10.07
CA GLU A 16 10.72 -10.06 10.03
C GLU A 16 9.40 -10.38 10.76
N LYS A 17 9.14 -9.73 11.91
CA LYS A 17 7.87 -9.87 12.64
C LYS A 17 6.70 -9.36 11.81
N TYR A 18 6.86 -8.21 11.16
CA TYR A 18 5.89 -7.68 10.21
C TYR A 18 5.62 -8.67 9.07
N GLU A 19 6.65 -9.16 8.40
CA GLU A 19 6.50 -10.07 7.25
C GLU A 19 5.83 -11.40 7.63
N LYS A 20 6.10 -11.91 8.83
CA LYS A 20 5.41 -13.10 9.36
C LYS A 20 3.92 -12.82 9.58
N GLU A 21 3.58 -11.71 10.23
CA GLU A 21 2.19 -11.39 10.54
C GLU A 21 1.40 -10.99 9.28
N ALA A 22 2.01 -10.24 8.36
CA ALA A 22 1.42 -9.85 7.08
C ALA A 22 0.99 -11.06 6.25
N ARG A 23 1.77 -12.16 6.25
CA ARG A 23 1.39 -13.42 5.58
C ARG A 23 0.14 -14.06 6.21
N LEU A 24 0.02 -14.04 7.53
CA LEU A 24 -1.15 -14.57 8.23
C LEU A 24 -2.41 -13.73 7.92
N ILE A 25 -2.27 -12.41 7.98
CA ILE A 25 -3.34 -11.46 7.67
C ILE A 25 -3.81 -11.63 6.22
N ARG A 26 -2.87 -11.72 5.27
CA ARG A 26 -3.17 -11.94 3.85
C ARG A 26 -3.94 -13.24 3.63
N LYS A 27 -3.58 -14.32 4.35
CA LYS A 27 -4.29 -15.60 4.27
C LYS A 27 -5.72 -15.52 4.80
N ILE A 28 -5.95 -14.78 5.89
CA ILE A 28 -7.30 -14.61 6.46
C ILE A 28 -8.19 -13.79 5.52
N LEU A 29 -7.65 -12.70 4.97
CA LEU A 29 -8.42 -11.77 4.14
C LEU A 29 -8.58 -12.24 2.68
N ALA A 30 -7.70 -13.14 2.21
CA ALA A 30 -7.71 -13.70 0.85
C ALA A 30 -7.89 -12.59 -0.21
N ASP A 31 -8.82 -12.77 -1.15
CA ASP A 31 -9.07 -11.81 -2.25
C ASP A 31 -9.57 -10.44 -1.77
N ASN A 32 -10.03 -10.32 -0.52
CA ASN A 32 -10.42 -9.03 0.03
C ASN A 32 -9.20 -8.14 0.35
N CYS A 33 -8.01 -8.72 0.48
CA CYS A 33 -6.76 -8.01 0.75
C CYS A 33 -6.19 -7.36 -0.52
N ILE A 34 -6.13 -6.03 -0.56
CA ILE A 34 -5.53 -5.27 -1.67
C ILE A 34 -4.05 -5.05 -1.40
N ALA A 35 -3.73 -4.54 -0.22
CA ALA A 35 -2.38 -4.14 0.17
C ALA A 35 -2.19 -4.29 1.69
N ILE A 36 -0.96 -4.59 2.11
CA ILE A 36 -0.55 -4.62 3.51
C ILE A 36 0.72 -3.78 3.62
N TYR A 37 0.77 -2.90 4.61
CA TYR A 37 1.87 -1.97 4.82
C TYR A 37 2.37 -2.06 6.26
N HIS A 38 3.69 -2.06 6.43
CA HIS A 38 4.32 -1.82 7.73
C HIS A 38 4.29 -0.32 8.01
N ILE A 39 3.50 0.11 8.99
CA ILE A 39 3.35 1.51 9.36
C ILE A 39 3.86 1.76 10.78
N GLY A 40 3.70 3.00 11.25
CA GLY A 40 4.07 3.39 12.60
C GLY A 40 5.58 3.51 12.77
N SER A 41 6.02 3.60 14.03
CA SER A 41 7.44 3.86 14.31
C SER A 41 8.33 2.65 14.02
N THR A 42 7.81 1.42 14.10
CA THR A 42 8.60 0.20 13.91
C THR A 42 8.96 -0.06 12.44
N SER A 43 8.30 0.63 11.50
CA SER A 43 8.61 0.55 10.05
C SER A 43 9.70 1.55 9.59
N VAL A 44 10.20 2.38 10.50
CA VAL A 44 11.22 3.41 10.23
C VAL A 44 12.55 2.98 10.82
N LYS A 45 13.51 2.62 9.95
CA LYS A 45 14.86 2.20 10.35
C LYS A 45 15.53 3.28 11.21
N GLY A 46 16.06 2.88 12.37
CA GLY A 46 16.74 3.77 13.33
C GLY A 46 15.82 4.58 14.25
N LEU A 47 14.48 4.43 14.18
CA LEU A 47 13.56 5.12 15.07
C LEU A 47 13.24 4.28 16.32
N ALA A 48 13.63 4.76 17.50
CA ALA A 48 13.23 4.14 18.78
C ALA A 48 11.71 4.12 18.92
N ALA A 49 11.13 3.02 19.39
CA ALA A 49 9.68 2.82 19.40
C ALA A 49 9.22 1.90 20.54
N LYS A 50 7.90 1.90 20.79
CA LYS A 50 7.28 0.78 21.49
C LYS A 50 7.44 -0.47 20.62
N PRO A 51 7.78 -1.65 21.17
CA PRO A 51 7.97 -2.87 20.38
C PRO A 51 6.63 -3.48 19.92
N ILE A 52 5.80 -2.67 19.27
CA ILE A 52 4.49 -3.00 18.73
C ILE A 52 4.54 -2.82 17.22
N ILE A 53 4.24 -3.88 16.48
CA ILE A 53 4.18 -3.83 15.03
C ILE A 53 2.83 -3.25 14.62
N ASP A 54 2.84 -2.06 14.03
CA ASP A 54 1.65 -1.42 13.47
C ASP A 54 1.53 -1.80 12.00
N ILE A 55 0.39 -2.38 11.63
CA ILE A 55 0.13 -2.92 10.29
C ILE A 55 -1.09 -2.22 9.73
N MET A 56 -0.99 -1.65 8.53
CA MET A 56 -2.13 -1.12 7.82
C MET A 56 -2.53 -2.05 6.70
N VAL A 57 -3.83 -2.28 6.53
CA VAL A 57 -4.36 -3.14 5.47
C VAL A 57 -5.40 -2.35 4.68
N ALA A 58 -5.21 -2.25 3.38
CA ALA A 58 -6.25 -1.79 2.47
C ALA A 58 -7.07 -3.00 2.00
N VAL A 59 -8.39 -2.94 2.17
CA VAL A 59 -9.31 -3.99 1.74
C VAL A 59 -10.34 -3.49 0.74
N ARG A 60 -10.90 -4.40 -0.05
CA ARG A 60 -11.98 -4.07 -0.99
C ARG A 60 -13.29 -3.74 -0.27
N SER A 61 -13.60 -4.51 0.78
CA SER A 61 -14.83 -4.37 1.56
C SER A 61 -14.53 -4.58 3.05
N LEU A 62 -14.97 -3.61 3.87
CA LEU A 62 -14.92 -3.74 5.33
C LEU A 62 -15.88 -4.82 5.84
N GLU A 63 -17.04 -4.98 5.21
CA GLU A 63 -18.00 -6.04 5.56
C GLU A 63 -17.38 -7.43 5.39
N LYS A 64 -16.64 -7.66 4.30
CA LYS A 64 -15.90 -8.91 4.10
C LYS A 64 -14.80 -9.12 5.15
N ALA A 65 -14.18 -8.05 5.64
CA ALA A 65 -13.23 -8.13 6.74
C ALA A 65 -13.92 -8.48 8.08
N ASP A 66 -15.11 -7.93 8.31
CA ASP A 66 -15.95 -8.24 9.47
C ASP A 66 -16.40 -9.71 9.47
N ASN A 67 -16.72 -10.28 8.30
CA ASN A 67 -17.13 -11.69 8.17
C ASN A 67 -16.04 -12.69 8.60
N VAL A 68 -14.76 -12.31 8.52
CA VAL A 68 -13.61 -13.14 8.94
C VAL A 68 -13.06 -12.75 10.32
N ALA A 69 -13.76 -11.90 11.09
CA ALA A 69 -13.31 -11.49 12.43
C ALA A 69 -13.06 -12.68 13.38
N LYS A 70 -13.80 -13.79 13.22
CA LYS A 70 -13.59 -15.02 13.98
C LYS A 70 -12.24 -15.67 13.70
N ASP A 71 -11.71 -15.56 12.47
CA ASP A 71 -10.41 -16.12 12.10
C ASP A 71 -9.25 -15.28 12.66
N PHE A 72 -9.41 -13.95 12.72
CA PHE A 72 -8.50 -13.10 13.49
C PHE A 72 -8.47 -13.47 14.98
N LYS A 73 -9.63 -13.76 15.57
CA LYS A 73 -9.72 -14.21 16.97
C LYS A 73 -8.96 -15.53 17.22
N LYS A 74 -8.91 -16.44 16.24
CA LYS A 74 -8.10 -17.68 16.33
C LYS A 74 -6.60 -17.41 16.37
N LEU A 75 -6.16 -16.21 15.96
CA LEU A 75 -4.77 -15.73 16.07
C LEU A 75 -4.56 -14.79 17.26
N ASP A 76 -5.46 -14.82 18.25
CA ASP A 76 -5.45 -14.01 19.46
C ASP A 76 -5.60 -12.50 19.23
N TYR A 77 -6.22 -12.10 18.11
CA TYR A 77 -6.61 -10.72 17.91
C TYR A 77 -7.94 -10.39 18.58
N GLU A 78 -7.96 -9.28 19.30
CA GLU A 78 -9.18 -8.58 19.69
C GLU A 78 -9.63 -7.69 18.53
N TYR A 79 -10.85 -7.92 18.03
CA TYR A 79 -11.44 -7.14 16.94
C TYR A 79 -12.33 -6.02 17.51
N LEU A 80 -11.86 -4.77 17.45
CA LEU A 80 -12.44 -3.64 18.20
C LEU A 80 -13.33 -2.72 17.33
N GLY A 81 -13.57 -3.07 16.06
CA GLY A 81 -14.34 -2.22 15.14
C GLY A 81 -13.62 -0.89 14.86
N GLU A 82 -14.35 0.22 14.75
CA GLU A 82 -13.77 1.53 14.42
C GLU A 82 -12.78 2.06 15.47
N PHE A 83 -13.15 1.90 16.74
CA PHE A 83 -12.34 2.30 17.90
C PHE A 83 -11.86 3.77 17.83
N GLY A 84 -12.76 4.69 17.47
CA GLY A 84 -12.49 6.13 17.43
C GLY A 84 -12.06 6.70 16.07
N ILE A 85 -11.90 5.87 15.03
CA ILE A 85 -11.68 6.34 13.65
C ILE A 85 -12.77 5.75 12.75
N LYS A 86 -13.60 6.62 12.19
CA LYS A 86 -14.69 6.25 11.27
C LYS A 86 -14.13 5.46 10.08
N GLY A 87 -14.78 4.35 9.73
CA GLY A 87 -14.38 3.51 8.60
C GLY A 87 -13.17 2.60 8.87
N ARG A 88 -12.58 2.63 10.06
CA ARG A 88 -11.50 1.71 10.44
C ARG A 88 -12.05 0.37 10.94
N ARG A 89 -11.25 -0.69 10.82
CA ARG A 89 -11.30 -1.83 11.75
C ARG A 89 -9.97 -1.96 12.45
N TYR A 90 -9.98 -1.78 13.76
CA TYR A 90 -8.82 -1.84 14.61
C TYR A 90 -8.76 -3.19 15.31
N LEU A 91 -7.60 -3.84 15.22
CA LEU A 91 -7.33 -5.09 15.90
C LEU A 91 -6.06 -4.95 16.73
N ARG A 92 -6.00 -5.63 17.87
CA ARG A 92 -4.78 -5.71 18.69
C ARG A 92 -4.55 -7.14 19.18
N LYS A 93 -3.28 -7.48 19.42
CA LYS A 93 -2.83 -8.80 19.90
C LYS A 93 -1.75 -8.63 20.97
N GLY A 94 -1.67 -9.58 21.90
CA GLY A 94 -0.67 -9.60 22.99
C GLY A 94 -1.18 -9.23 24.38
N GLY A 95 -2.49 -8.96 24.54
CA GLY A 95 -3.08 -8.61 25.84
C GLY A 95 -2.46 -7.35 26.44
N ASP A 96 -2.04 -7.43 27.71
CA ASP A 96 -1.38 -6.32 28.42
C ASP A 96 -0.01 -5.97 27.80
N GLU A 97 0.71 -6.96 27.26
CA GLU A 97 1.97 -6.79 26.53
C GLU A 97 1.73 -6.81 25.02
N ARG A 98 1.00 -5.81 24.53
CA ARG A 98 0.61 -5.67 23.11
C ARG A 98 1.84 -5.83 22.22
N THR A 99 1.69 -6.64 21.17
CA THR A 99 2.75 -6.95 20.20
C THR A 99 2.40 -6.49 18.79
N HIS A 100 1.12 -6.50 18.42
CA HIS A 100 0.66 -6.13 17.08
C HIS A 100 -0.60 -5.27 17.15
N GLN A 101 -0.70 -4.34 16.21
CA GLN A 101 -1.87 -3.53 15.94
C GLN A 101 -2.17 -3.57 14.45
N ILE A 102 -3.43 -3.81 14.08
CA ILE A 102 -3.87 -3.80 12.69
C ILE A 102 -4.88 -2.66 12.51
N HIS A 103 -4.67 -1.88 11.46
CA HIS A 103 -5.55 -0.81 10.99
C HIS A 103 -6.05 -1.19 9.60
N ILE A 104 -7.28 -1.69 9.52
CA ILE A 104 -7.92 -2.03 8.25
C ILE A 104 -8.74 -0.84 7.77
N PHE A 105 -8.55 -0.42 6.52
CA PHE A 105 -9.32 0.62 5.85
C PHE A 105 -9.84 0.11 4.51
N GLN A 106 -10.98 0.64 4.07
CA GLN A 106 -11.43 0.40 2.70
C GLN A 106 -10.49 1.11 1.71
N ALA A 107 -10.27 0.50 0.53
CA ALA A 107 -9.36 0.99 -0.50
C ALA A 107 -9.55 2.46 -0.89
N ASP A 108 -10.80 2.93 -0.83
CA ASP A 108 -11.20 4.27 -1.24
C ASP A 108 -10.98 5.32 -0.13
N ASP A 109 -10.61 4.90 1.08
CA ASP A 109 -10.30 5.80 2.19
C ASP A 109 -8.85 6.30 2.09
N TRP A 110 -8.59 7.06 1.02
CA TRP A 110 -7.26 7.62 0.75
C TRP A 110 -6.79 8.57 1.86
N ASN A 111 -7.71 9.24 2.56
CA ASN A 111 -7.33 10.14 3.65
C ASN A 111 -6.63 9.38 4.78
N ASN A 112 -7.16 8.23 5.19
CA ASN A 112 -6.51 7.40 6.21
C ASN A 112 -5.29 6.65 5.68
N ILE A 113 -5.35 6.12 4.46
CA ILE A 113 -4.24 5.38 3.86
C ILE A 113 -3.05 6.32 3.62
N GLY A 114 -3.29 7.41 2.92
CA GLY A 114 -2.29 8.39 2.51
C GLY A 114 -1.57 9.03 3.69
N ARG A 115 -2.28 9.43 4.76
CA ARG A 115 -1.62 10.04 5.95
C ARG A 115 -0.63 9.09 6.63
N HIS A 116 -0.95 7.79 6.68
CA HIS A 116 -0.07 6.79 7.29
C HIS A 116 1.17 6.52 6.43
N LEU A 117 0.99 6.41 5.11
CA LEU A 117 2.11 6.23 4.16
C LEU A 117 3.02 7.46 4.16
N ALA A 118 2.43 8.65 4.03
CA ALA A 118 3.15 9.93 4.04
C ALA A 118 4.01 10.07 5.28
N PHE A 119 3.45 9.82 6.47
CA PHE A 119 4.21 9.91 7.73
C PHE A 119 5.41 8.96 7.74
N CYS A 120 5.23 7.71 7.31
CA CYS A 120 6.33 6.73 7.30
C CYS A 120 7.43 7.13 6.32
N ASP A 121 7.08 7.55 5.11
CA ASP A 121 8.02 7.97 4.08
C ASP A 121 8.80 9.22 4.48
N TYR A 122 8.09 10.20 5.04
CA TYR A 122 8.72 11.40 5.58
C TYR A 122 9.75 11.06 6.66
N MET A 123 9.38 10.22 7.63
CA MET A 123 10.27 9.85 8.74
C MET A 123 11.46 8.97 8.33
N ARG A 124 11.42 8.32 7.16
CA ARG A 124 12.55 7.57 6.59
C ARG A 124 13.64 8.49 6.05
N THR A 125 13.27 9.66 5.52
CA THR A 125 14.19 10.59 4.86
C THR A 125 14.56 11.81 5.71
N HIS A 126 13.81 12.11 6.78
CA HIS A 126 13.98 13.29 7.63
C HIS A 126 14.60 12.94 9.00
N GLU A 127 15.93 12.80 9.03
CA GLU A 127 16.65 12.34 10.22
C GLU A 127 16.47 13.25 11.45
N LYS A 128 16.39 14.57 11.26
CA LYS A 128 16.26 15.53 12.36
C LYS A 128 14.93 15.33 13.10
N GLU A 129 13.83 15.31 12.36
CA GLU A 129 12.47 15.10 12.86
C GLU A 129 12.33 13.69 13.46
N ARG A 130 12.97 12.68 12.85
CA ARG A 130 13.07 11.32 13.40
C ARG A 130 13.73 11.28 14.78
N LYS A 131 14.88 11.96 14.94
CA LYS A 131 15.59 12.04 16.23
C LYS A 131 14.76 12.77 17.29
N GLU A 132 14.11 13.86 16.90
CA GLU A 132 13.25 14.61 17.81
C GLU A 132 12.06 13.78 18.29
N TYR A 133 11.41 13.08 17.37
CA TYR A 133 10.31 12.18 17.72
C TYR A 133 10.74 11.05 18.66
N ALA A 134 11.95 10.51 18.49
CA ALA A 134 12.51 9.51 19.39
C ALA A 134 12.66 10.06 20.82
N LYS A 135 13.23 11.27 20.98
CA LYS A 135 13.39 11.91 22.29
C LYS A 135 12.04 12.12 22.99
N ILE A 136 11.07 12.70 22.29
CA ILE A 136 9.72 12.91 22.81
C ILE A 136 9.12 11.60 23.34
N LYS A 137 9.23 10.51 22.58
CA LYS A 137 8.70 9.20 23.01
C LYS A 137 9.42 8.66 24.24
N ILE A 138 10.74 8.77 24.32
CA ILE A 138 11.51 8.30 25.47
C ILE A 138 11.14 9.10 26.72
N GLU A 139 11.04 10.43 26.62
CA GLU A 139 10.65 11.30 27.73
C GLU A 139 9.21 11.02 28.20
N LEU A 140 8.27 10.86 27.27
CA LEU A 140 6.88 10.54 27.60
C LEU A 140 6.73 9.16 28.22
N ALA A 141 7.50 8.16 27.77
CA ALA A 141 7.49 6.83 28.37
C ALA A 141 7.98 6.87 29.82
N ARG A 142 9.00 7.68 30.13
CA ARG A 142 9.47 7.91 31.51
C ARG A 142 8.45 8.67 32.36
N ARG A 143 7.77 9.65 31.79
CA ARG A 143 6.77 10.50 32.50
C ARG A 143 5.45 9.79 32.74
N PHE A 144 5.02 8.92 31.82
CA PHE A 144 3.72 8.26 31.82
C PHE A 144 3.82 6.72 31.67
N PRO A 145 4.59 6.01 32.52
CA PRO A 145 4.91 4.59 32.32
C PRO A 145 3.69 3.66 32.33
N TYR A 146 2.58 4.05 32.97
CA TYR A 146 1.34 3.27 33.04
C TYR A 146 0.11 4.05 32.52
N ASN A 147 0.32 5.22 31.90
CA ASN A 147 -0.75 6.09 31.42
C ASN A 147 -0.65 6.27 29.91
N ILE A 148 -1.35 5.39 29.18
CA ILE A 148 -1.35 5.39 27.71
C ILE A 148 -1.95 6.67 27.13
N ASP A 149 -2.97 7.23 27.77
CA ASP A 149 -3.64 8.45 27.30
C ASP A 149 -2.71 9.67 27.45
N GLY A 150 -2.01 9.78 28.58
CA GLY A 150 -0.99 10.80 28.81
C GLY A 150 0.16 10.70 27.81
N TYR A 151 0.64 9.49 27.53
CA TYR A 151 1.66 9.25 26.51
C TYR A 151 1.18 9.62 25.09
N CYS A 152 -0.04 9.23 24.71
CA CYS A 152 -0.60 9.52 23.39
C CYS A 152 -0.84 11.03 23.21
N LYS A 153 -1.45 11.69 24.20
CA LYS A 153 -1.71 13.13 24.18
C LYS A 153 -0.42 13.95 24.14
N GLY A 154 0.61 13.52 24.86
CA GLY A 154 1.89 14.22 24.91
C GLY A 154 2.61 14.34 23.56
N LYS A 155 2.40 13.37 22.65
CA LYS A 155 3.00 13.37 21.31
C LYS A 155 2.06 13.86 20.20
N GLU A 156 0.78 14.08 20.50
CA GLU A 156 -0.26 14.36 19.51
C GLU A 156 0.04 15.58 18.65
N ASN A 157 0.42 16.71 19.27
CA ASN A 157 0.74 17.94 18.57
C ASN A 157 1.91 17.77 17.59
N PHE A 158 2.97 17.07 18.04
CA PHE A 158 4.14 16.79 17.20
C PHE A 158 3.78 15.87 16.03
N VAL A 159 3.02 14.79 16.31
CA VAL A 159 2.58 13.87 15.25
C VAL A 159 1.73 14.61 14.23
N ARG A 160 0.77 15.43 14.66
CA ARG A 160 -0.07 16.23 13.75
C ARG A 160 0.76 17.17 12.87
N SER A 161 1.72 17.91 13.43
CA SER A 161 2.55 18.80 12.63
C SER A 161 3.41 18.05 11.61
N ILE A 162 3.93 16.88 11.97
CA ILE A 162 4.69 16.05 11.04
C ILE A 162 3.78 15.41 10.00
N GLU A 163 2.56 14.99 10.34
CA GLU A 163 1.59 14.49 9.37
C GLU A 163 1.22 15.55 8.32
N GLU A 164 0.95 16.78 8.75
CA GLU A 164 0.68 17.91 7.84
C GLU A 164 1.84 18.16 6.88
N LEU A 165 3.07 18.20 7.41
CA LEU A 165 4.27 18.39 6.62
C LEU A 165 4.51 17.20 5.68
N ALA A 166 4.39 15.97 6.18
CA ALA A 166 4.56 14.75 5.41
C ALA A 166 3.60 14.72 4.22
N LEU A 167 2.33 15.07 4.44
CA LEU A 167 1.33 15.16 3.38
C LEU A 167 1.68 16.21 2.32
N SER A 168 2.30 17.33 2.68
CA SER A 168 2.71 18.34 1.69
C SER A 168 3.85 17.88 0.77
N TYR A 169 4.67 16.92 1.20
CA TYR A 169 5.74 16.32 0.38
C TYR A 169 5.32 15.02 -0.31
N PHE A 170 4.15 14.47 0.02
CA PHE A 170 3.76 13.14 -0.41
C PHE A 170 3.05 13.16 -1.77
N ASP A 171 3.73 12.69 -2.81
CA ASP A 171 3.11 12.46 -4.13
C ASP A 171 1.99 11.41 -4.00
N GLY A 172 2.30 10.24 -3.41
CA GLY A 172 1.36 9.13 -3.20
C GLY A 172 0.73 8.57 -4.48
N THR A 173 1.09 9.07 -5.65
CA THR A 173 0.48 8.72 -6.93
C THR A 173 0.70 7.25 -7.28
N TRP A 174 1.92 6.73 -7.09
CA TRP A 174 2.20 5.31 -7.27
C TRP A 174 1.38 4.42 -6.34
N ASP A 175 1.16 4.85 -5.09
CA ASP A 175 0.36 4.12 -4.11
C ASP A 175 -1.12 4.12 -4.48
N LYS A 176 -1.66 5.25 -4.97
CA LYS A 176 -3.02 5.32 -5.53
C LYS A 176 -3.17 4.39 -6.73
N MET A 177 -2.21 4.40 -7.66
CA MET A 177 -2.23 3.53 -8.84
C MET A 177 -2.14 2.05 -8.46
N TYR A 178 -1.27 1.70 -7.51
CA TYR A 178 -1.16 0.33 -6.98
C TYR A 178 -2.49 -0.13 -6.39
N ILE A 179 -3.09 0.67 -5.50
CA ILE A 179 -4.38 0.36 -4.89
C ILE A 179 -5.48 0.23 -5.96
N ALA A 180 -5.52 1.12 -6.95
CA ALA A 180 -6.50 1.09 -8.03
C ALA A 180 -6.39 -0.19 -8.88
N ALA A 181 -5.16 -0.56 -9.30
CA ALA A 181 -4.91 -1.79 -10.05
C ALA A 181 -5.29 -3.03 -9.23
N ARG A 182 -4.86 -3.11 -7.96
CA ARG A 182 -5.22 -4.23 -7.08
C ARG A 182 -6.74 -4.30 -6.84
N LYS A 183 -7.44 -3.17 -6.71
CA LYS A 183 -8.90 -3.11 -6.46
C LYS A 183 -9.76 -3.72 -7.58
N VAL A 184 -9.27 -3.80 -8.82
CA VAL A 184 -9.97 -4.47 -9.93
C VAL A 184 -9.50 -5.89 -10.21
N GLN A 185 -8.40 -6.32 -9.59
CA GLN A 185 -7.80 -7.64 -9.81
C GLN A 185 -8.60 -8.75 -9.13
N PHE A 186 -9.52 -9.37 -9.87
CA PHE A 186 -10.29 -10.52 -9.41
C PHE A 186 -10.08 -11.67 -10.37
N GLU A 187 -9.17 -12.57 -10.03
CA GLU A 187 -8.92 -13.76 -10.83
C GLU A 187 -10.18 -14.63 -10.84
N ARG A 188 -10.67 -14.93 -12.04
CA ARG A 188 -11.85 -15.76 -12.22
C ARG A 188 -11.89 -16.39 -13.60
N LYS A 189 -12.49 -17.58 -13.66
CA LYS A 189 -12.86 -18.24 -14.90
C LYS A 189 -14.18 -17.68 -15.40
N ILE A 190 -14.18 -17.12 -16.61
CA ILE A 190 -15.37 -16.54 -17.26
C ILE A 190 -16.12 -17.63 -18.03
N SER A 191 -15.39 -18.49 -18.74
CA SER A 191 -15.94 -19.61 -19.51
C SER A 191 -14.94 -20.77 -19.56
N SER A 192 -15.25 -21.84 -20.29
CA SER A 192 -14.31 -22.95 -20.52
C SER A 192 -13.02 -22.53 -21.26
N LEU A 193 -13.04 -21.39 -21.95
CA LEU A 193 -11.94 -20.91 -22.81
C LEU A 193 -11.40 -19.53 -22.41
N ILE A 194 -11.97 -18.88 -21.39
CA ILE A 194 -11.62 -17.51 -21.00
C ILE A 194 -11.44 -17.40 -19.49
N GLU A 195 -10.32 -16.83 -19.09
CA GLU A 195 -9.98 -16.45 -17.72
C GLU A 195 -9.60 -14.97 -17.68
N SER A 196 -9.76 -14.31 -16.53
CA SER A 196 -9.51 -12.88 -16.42
C SER A 196 -9.13 -12.48 -15.01
N GLY A 197 -8.32 -11.42 -14.90
CA GLY A 197 -8.04 -10.78 -13.61
C GLY A 197 -6.87 -11.37 -12.83
N SER A 198 -6.09 -12.28 -13.40
CA SER A 198 -4.82 -12.74 -12.81
C SER A 198 -3.76 -11.63 -12.82
N ILE A 199 -3.74 -10.80 -13.87
CA ILE A 199 -2.93 -9.58 -13.98
C ILE A 199 -3.86 -8.37 -14.04
N SER A 200 -3.51 -7.28 -13.35
CA SER A 200 -4.17 -5.98 -13.47
C SER A 200 -3.18 -4.86 -13.77
N ALA A 201 -3.68 -3.74 -14.26
CA ALA A 201 -2.86 -2.56 -14.52
C ALA A 201 -3.60 -1.27 -14.17
N ALA A 202 -2.83 -0.23 -13.87
CA ALA A 202 -3.30 1.14 -13.75
C ALA A 202 -2.41 2.08 -14.56
N ILE A 203 -3.03 3.07 -15.18
CA ILE A 203 -2.42 4.06 -16.05
C ILE A 203 -2.80 5.44 -15.55
N LEU A 204 -1.80 6.29 -15.34
CA LEU A 204 -1.98 7.70 -15.04
C LEU A 204 -1.84 8.50 -16.32
N THR A 205 -2.81 9.38 -16.57
CA THR A 205 -2.79 10.28 -17.72
C THR A 205 -2.18 11.63 -17.39
N SER A 206 -1.89 12.43 -18.43
CA SER A 206 -1.43 13.82 -18.27
C SER A 206 -2.46 14.74 -17.61
N LYS A 207 -3.75 14.36 -17.62
CA LYS A 207 -4.82 15.07 -16.90
C LYS A 207 -4.94 14.66 -15.43
N GLY A 208 -4.14 13.69 -14.97
CA GLY A 208 -4.15 13.19 -13.60
C GLY A 208 -5.22 12.12 -13.32
N ASN A 209 -5.84 11.57 -14.36
CA ASN A 209 -6.84 10.51 -14.21
C ASN A 209 -6.17 9.12 -14.18
N ILE A 210 -6.74 8.21 -13.39
CA ILE A 210 -6.27 6.82 -13.28
C ILE A 210 -7.28 5.90 -13.98
N TYR A 211 -6.82 5.21 -15.02
CA TYR A 211 -7.59 4.17 -15.70
C TYR A 211 -7.02 2.81 -15.38
N VAL A 212 -7.92 1.84 -15.19
CA VAL A 212 -7.55 0.47 -14.79
C VAL A 212 -8.05 -0.54 -15.79
N GLY A 213 -7.36 -1.68 -15.83
CA GLY A 213 -7.67 -2.81 -16.69
C GLY A 213 -7.22 -4.12 -16.06
N VAL A 214 -7.79 -5.22 -16.55
CA VAL A 214 -7.42 -6.59 -16.18
C VAL A 214 -7.09 -7.39 -17.42
N CYS A 215 -6.25 -8.42 -17.30
CA CYS A 215 -6.02 -9.34 -18.40
C CYS A 215 -7.30 -10.09 -18.76
N ILE A 216 -7.40 -10.47 -20.02
CA ILE A 216 -8.40 -11.39 -20.56
C ILE A 216 -7.60 -12.44 -21.33
N ASP A 217 -7.46 -13.61 -20.73
CA ASP A 217 -6.71 -14.72 -21.30
C ASP A 217 -7.67 -15.62 -22.05
N THR A 218 -7.32 -15.96 -23.29
CA THR A 218 -8.16 -16.78 -24.19
C THR A 218 -7.35 -17.95 -24.74
N ALA A 219 -8.03 -18.94 -25.32
CA ALA A 219 -7.38 -20.11 -25.94
C ALA A 219 -6.57 -19.79 -27.23
N CYS A 220 -6.50 -18.54 -27.67
CA CYS A 220 -5.75 -18.11 -28.86
C CYS A 220 -5.25 -16.65 -28.73
N SER A 221 -4.78 -16.06 -29.83
CA SER A 221 -4.20 -14.71 -29.88
C SER A 221 -5.21 -13.56 -29.66
N LEU A 222 -6.47 -13.86 -29.34
CA LEU A 222 -7.49 -12.86 -29.02
C LEU A 222 -7.35 -12.31 -27.58
N GLY A 223 -6.44 -12.85 -26.79
CA GLY A 223 -6.18 -12.39 -25.42
C GLY A 223 -5.68 -10.95 -25.35
N MET A 224 -6.00 -10.30 -24.23
CA MET A 224 -5.67 -8.90 -23.98
C MET A 224 -4.94 -8.75 -22.64
N CYS A 225 -3.79 -8.10 -22.67
CA CYS A 225 -3.05 -7.77 -21.45
C CYS A 225 -3.75 -6.65 -20.67
N ALA A 226 -3.50 -6.60 -19.36
CA ALA A 226 -4.14 -5.63 -18.48
C ALA A 226 -3.84 -4.18 -18.85
N GLU A 227 -2.61 -3.90 -19.28
CA GLU A 227 -2.15 -2.57 -19.70
C GLU A 227 -2.93 -2.10 -20.94
N ARG A 228 -3.02 -2.95 -21.97
CA ARG A 228 -3.80 -2.65 -23.18
C ARG A 228 -5.28 -2.43 -22.87
N ASN A 229 -5.84 -3.19 -21.94
CA ASN A 229 -7.22 -3.01 -21.50
C ASN A 229 -7.41 -1.68 -20.73
N ALA A 230 -6.46 -1.30 -19.86
CA ALA A 230 -6.46 0.00 -19.18
C ALA A 230 -6.34 1.17 -20.17
N ILE A 231 -5.53 1.02 -21.22
CA ILE A 231 -5.42 2.01 -22.31
C ILE A 231 -6.74 2.11 -23.09
N ALA A 232 -7.38 0.99 -23.42
CA ALA A 232 -8.68 0.99 -24.09
C ALA A 232 -9.75 1.72 -23.27
N ASN A 233 -9.74 1.54 -21.94
CA ASN A 233 -10.60 2.27 -21.02
C ASN A 233 -10.29 3.78 -21.01
N MET A 234 -9.01 4.16 -20.97
CA MET A 234 -8.57 5.56 -21.08
C MET A 234 -9.07 6.21 -22.39
N ILE A 235 -8.87 5.54 -23.53
CA ILE A 235 -9.31 6.01 -24.86
C ILE A 235 -10.82 6.15 -24.93
N THR A 236 -11.56 5.19 -24.35
CA THR A 236 -13.02 5.23 -24.27
C THR A 236 -13.52 6.49 -23.52
N ASN A 237 -12.73 6.99 -22.58
CA ASN A 237 -13.01 8.22 -21.84
C ASN A 237 -12.37 9.48 -22.47
N GLY A 238 -11.86 9.39 -23.70
CA GLY A 238 -11.38 10.53 -24.48
C GLY A 238 -9.97 11.01 -24.13
N GLU A 239 -9.14 10.15 -23.54
CA GLU A 239 -7.74 10.45 -23.22
C GLU A 239 -6.78 9.53 -23.97
N SER A 240 -5.59 10.04 -24.31
CA SER A 240 -4.61 9.32 -25.14
C SER A 240 -3.16 9.50 -24.69
N ALA A 241 -2.91 10.32 -23.66
CA ALA A 241 -1.56 10.64 -23.18
C ALA A 241 -1.30 9.99 -21.82
N ILE A 242 -0.31 9.10 -21.80
CA ILE A 242 0.12 8.31 -20.64
C ILE A 242 1.34 8.97 -20.00
N CYS A 243 1.34 9.09 -18.68
CA CYS A 243 2.51 9.52 -17.89
C CYS A 243 3.14 8.35 -17.15
N ARG A 244 2.32 7.49 -16.52
CA ARG A 244 2.78 6.40 -15.66
C ARG A 244 2.00 5.13 -15.90
N VAL A 245 2.65 3.98 -15.76
CA VAL A 245 2.04 2.65 -15.86
C VAL A 245 2.52 1.74 -14.74
N ILE A 246 1.60 0.98 -14.16
CA ILE A 246 1.91 -0.14 -13.28
C ILE A 246 1.09 -1.36 -13.73
N ALA A 247 1.75 -2.50 -13.90
CA ALA A 247 1.13 -3.81 -14.10
C ALA A 247 1.46 -4.70 -12.91
N ILE A 248 0.50 -5.46 -12.39
CA ILE A 248 0.62 -6.21 -11.14
C ILE A 248 0.18 -7.66 -11.35
N ASP A 249 1.00 -8.59 -10.88
CA ASP A 249 0.72 -10.04 -10.91
C ASP A 249 -0.25 -10.48 -9.80
N GLN A 250 -0.63 -11.75 -9.79
CA GLN A 250 -1.52 -12.34 -8.79
C GLN A 250 -0.98 -12.22 -7.35
N ASN A 251 0.35 -12.15 -7.18
CA ASN A 251 1.01 -12.03 -5.88
C ASN A 251 1.07 -10.59 -5.37
N GLY A 252 0.65 -9.60 -6.17
CA GLY A 252 0.74 -8.19 -5.81
C GLY A 252 2.07 -7.55 -6.15
N LYS A 253 2.89 -8.19 -6.97
CA LYS A 253 4.19 -7.67 -7.39
C LYS A 253 4.07 -6.95 -8.72
N PRO A 254 4.67 -5.74 -8.86
CA PRO A 254 4.78 -5.12 -10.16
C PRO A 254 5.57 -6.02 -11.12
N ILE A 255 5.13 -6.07 -12.37
CA ILE A 255 5.79 -6.82 -13.45
C ILE A 255 6.06 -5.90 -14.64
N PRO A 256 7.14 -6.13 -15.39
CA PRO A 256 7.40 -5.36 -16.60
C PRO A 256 6.32 -5.64 -17.66
N PRO A 257 5.87 -4.62 -18.40
CA PRO A 257 4.95 -4.84 -19.53
C PRO A 257 5.54 -5.80 -20.55
N CYS A 258 4.69 -6.61 -21.17
CA CYS A 258 5.11 -7.52 -22.24
C CYS A 258 5.44 -6.75 -23.53
N GLY A 259 6.11 -7.41 -24.49
CA GLY A 259 6.52 -6.77 -25.75
C GLY A 259 5.35 -6.14 -26.52
N ALA A 260 4.18 -6.81 -26.57
CA ALA A 260 3.00 -6.26 -27.24
C ALA A 260 2.44 -5.01 -26.54
N CYS A 261 2.51 -4.93 -25.21
CA CYS A 261 2.11 -3.73 -24.48
C CYS A 261 3.08 -2.57 -24.69
N ARG A 262 4.39 -2.85 -24.69
CA ARG A 262 5.42 -1.85 -24.99
C ARG A 262 5.22 -1.27 -26.38
N GLU A 263 5.10 -2.15 -27.38
CA GLU A 263 4.84 -1.76 -28.77
C GLU A 263 3.58 -0.90 -28.90
N PHE A 264 2.49 -1.30 -28.24
CA PHE A 264 1.23 -0.55 -28.27
C PHE A 264 1.36 0.84 -27.63
N MET A 265 2.05 0.96 -26.49
CA MET A 265 2.30 2.26 -25.87
C MET A 265 3.19 3.14 -26.74
N THR A 266 4.19 2.57 -27.40
CA THR A 266 5.04 3.31 -28.33
C THR A 266 4.26 3.79 -29.54
N GLN A 267 3.42 2.96 -30.16
CA GLN A 267 2.53 3.39 -31.26
C GLN A 267 1.50 4.43 -30.84
N LEU A 268 1.05 4.40 -29.58
CA LEU A 268 0.12 5.39 -29.06
C LEU A 268 0.77 6.76 -28.89
N MET A 269 2.05 6.81 -28.52
CA MET A 269 2.78 8.03 -28.22
C MET A 269 4.16 8.06 -28.91
N PRO A 270 4.25 7.95 -30.24
CA PRO A 270 5.52 7.71 -30.95
C PRO A 270 6.58 8.78 -30.68
N ASP A 271 6.16 10.03 -30.50
CA ASP A 271 7.08 11.15 -30.26
C ASP A 271 7.52 11.27 -28.77
N ASN A 272 6.77 10.67 -27.83
CA ASN A 272 6.92 10.95 -26.39
C ASN A 272 6.96 9.69 -25.50
N TYR A 273 6.95 8.49 -26.08
CA TYR A 273 6.87 7.24 -25.31
C TYR A 273 8.05 7.05 -24.35
N HIS A 274 9.24 7.58 -24.67
CA HIS A 274 10.42 7.55 -23.81
C HIS A 274 10.18 8.17 -22.42
N GLY A 275 9.19 9.06 -22.28
CA GLY A 275 8.86 9.69 -21.00
C GLY A 275 7.87 8.91 -20.15
N ILE A 276 7.32 7.78 -20.63
CA ILE A 276 6.35 6.98 -19.86
C ILE A 276 7.09 6.27 -18.74
N GLU A 277 6.77 6.58 -17.49
CA GLU A 277 7.36 5.93 -16.32
C GLU A 277 6.66 4.60 -16.01
N ILE A 278 7.43 3.59 -15.64
CA ILE A 278 6.97 2.24 -15.31
C ILE A 278 7.63 1.81 -14.01
N ILE A 279 6.83 1.47 -13.01
CA ILE A 279 7.34 0.95 -11.74
C ILE A 279 7.53 -0.58 -11.82
N LEU A 280 8.76 -1.04 -11.58
CA LEU A 280 9.14 -2.46 -11.61
C LEU A 280 9.29 -3.06 -10.21
N ASP A 281 9.48 -2.21 -9.19
CA ASP A 281 9.52 -2.62 -7.80
C ASP A 281 8.82 -1.55 -6.95
N TYR A 282 7.67 -1.91 -6.37
CA TYR A 282 6.85 -1.00 -5.59
C TYR A 282 7.41 -0.77 -4.19
N GLU A 283 8.07 -1.78 -3.60
CA GLU A 283 8.62 -1.72 -2.25
C GLU A 283 9.86 -0.84 -2.22
N ASN A 284 10.75 -1.01 -3.21
CA ASN A 284 11.97 -0.22 -3.35
C ASN A 284 11.80 1.02 -4.24
N LYS A 285 10.58 1.30 -4.71
CA LYS A 285 10.23 2.43 -5.59
C LYS A 285 11.13 2.51 -6.84
N LYS A 286 11.47 1.35 -7.43
CA LYS A 286 12.29 1.28 -8.65
C LYS A 286 11.42 1.59 -9.87
N VAL A 287 11.67 2.75 -10.47
CA VAL A 287 11.00 3.23 -11.69
C VAL A 287 12.00 3.20 -12.84
N VAL A 288 11.54 2.78 -14.01
CA VAL A 288 12.24 2.90 -15.30
C VAL A 288 11.34 3.64 -16.27
N THR A 289 11.87 4.11 -17.38
CA THR A 289 11.05 4.62 -18.48
C THR A 289 10.77 3.55 -19.52
N LEU A 290 9.74 3.75 -20.35
CA LEU A 290 9.49 2.88 -21.49
C LEU A 290 10.63 2.95 -22.51
N GLY A 291 11.32 4.10 -22.60
CA GLY A 291 12.54 4.27 -23.40
C GLY A 291 13.68 3.37 -22.92
N ASP A 292 13.89 3.25 -21.60
CA ASP A 292 14.94 2.39 -21.03
C ASP A 292 14.75 0.91 -21.39
N ILE A 293 13.50 0.47 -21.57
CA ILE A 293 13.15 -0.93 -21.86
C ILE A 293 12.75 -1.18 -23.33
N THR A 294 12.75 -0.12 -24.15
CA THR A 294 12.47 -0.11 -25.59
C THR A 294 13.28 1.02 -26.28
N PRO A 295 14.62 0.94 -26.30
CA PRO A 295 15.47 2.07 -26.71
C PRO A 295 15.46 2.34 -28.22
N ASP A 296 15.55 1.29 -29.04
CA ASP A 296 15.67 1.38 -30.50
C ASP A 296 14.41 0.85 -31.17
N TRP A 297 13.33 1.64 -31.13
CA TRP A 297 12.06 1.25 -31.71
C TRP A 297 12.14 1.20 -33.25
N TRP A 298 12.07 -0.02 -33.81
CA TRP A 298 12.15 -0.35 -35.26
C TRP A 298 13.46 0.06 -35.98
N LEU A 299 14.51 0.44 -35.23
CA LEU A 299 15.82 0.81 -35.76
C LEU A 299 16.86 -0.30 -35.61
#